data_AF-A0A1S8TBY7-F1
#
_entry.id   AF-A0A1S8TBY7-F1
#
_cell.length_a   1.000
_cell.length_b   1.000
_cell.length_c   1.000
_cell.angle_alpha   90.00
_cell.angle_beta   90.00
_cell.angle_gamma   90.00
#
_symmetry.space_group_name_H-M   'P 1'
#
loop_
_entity.id
_entity.type
_entity.pdbx_description
1 polymer ?
#
loop_
_entity_poly.entity_id
_entity_poly.type
_entity_poly.pdbx_seq_one_letter_code
_entity_poly.pdbx_strand_id
1 'polypeptide(L)' 'MDQLIELRKRYNFLLERNKKAEEYFKTHTLKECIKKEFKGKTPLYGFYEIIIDLSGLIIEIEEYTGQSMTHDELINGFKA' A
#
# COMPACT_ATOMS: atom_id res chain seq x y z
N MET A 1 9.87 11.38 -17.73
CA MET A 1 9.49 11.57 -16.32
C MET A 1 10.43 10.70 -15.51
N ASP A 2 11.05 11.24 -14.47
CA ASP A 2 12.07 10.56 -13.65
C ASP A 2 11.50 9.25 -13.04
N GLN A 3 12.25 8.15 -13.11
CA GLN A 3 11.85 6.84 -12.61
C GLN A 3 11.53 6.88 -11.11
N LEU A 4 12.27 7.68 -10.33
CA LEU A 4 12.01 7.86 -8.90
C LEU A 4 10.64 8.50 -8.65
N ILE A 5 10.24 9.46 -9.49
CA ILE A 5 8.92 10.11 -9.38
C ILE A 5 7.80 9.07 -9.58
N GLU A 6 7.96 8.15 -10.52
CA GLU A 6 6.95 7.11 -10.77
C GLU A 6 6.87 6.11 -9.60
N LEU A 7 8.01 5.67 -9.07
CA LEU A 7 8.05 4.80 -7.89
C LEU A 7 7.35 5.45 -6.69
N ARG A 8 7.67 6.72 -6.41
CA ARG A 8 7.04 7.48 -5.31
C ARG A 8 5.54 7.66 -5.50
N LYS A 9 5.09 7.91 -6.74
CA LYS A 9 3.65 8.01 -7.06
C LYS A 9 2.93 6.68 -6.84
N ARG A 10 3.51 5.57 -7.30
CA ARG A 10 2.96 4.22 -7.10
C ARG A 10 2.89 3.88 -5.61
N TYR A 11 3.92 4.23 -4.84
CA TYR A 11 3.95 4.03 -3.40
C TYR A 11 2.80 4.79 -2.71
N ASN A 12 2.67 6.09 -2.98
CA ASN A 12 1.58 6.91 -2.42
C ASN A 12 0.20 6.38 -2.79
N PHE A 13 0.02 5.92 -4.04
CA PHE A 13 -1.25 5.33 -4.48
C PHE A 13 -1.61 4.06 -3.68
N LEU A 14 -0.64 3.16 -3.47
CA LEU A 14 -0.87 1.95 -2.68
C LEU A 14 -1.06 2.26 -1.20
N LEU A 15 -0.35 3.24 -0.65
CA LEU A 15 -0.52 3.69 0.73
C LEU A 15 -1.94 4.20 0.98
N GLU A 16 -2.50 4.97 0.04
CA GLU A 16 -3.90 5.42 0.13
C GLU A 16 -4.90 4.26 -0.01
N ARG A 17 -4.58 3.24 -0.81
CA ARG A 17 -5.40 2.02 -0.86
C ARG A 17 -5.32 1.22 0.44
N ASN A 18 -4.15 1.16 1.07
CA ASN A 18 -3.96 0.53 2.37
C ASN A 18 -4.82 1.20 3.44
N LYS A 19 -4.77 2.53 3.55
CA LYS A 19 -5.60 3.31 4.48
C LYS A 19 -7.10 3.07 4.26
N LYS A 20 -7.55 2.99 3.00
CA LYS A 20 -8.96 2.68 2.68
C LYS A 20 -9.35 1.25 3.07
N ALA A 21 -8.44 0.29 2.92
CA ALA A 21 -8.68 -1.09 3.36
C ALA A 21 -8.76 -1.18 4.90
N GLU A 22 -7.89 -0.46 5.61
CA GLU A 22 -7.98 -0.35 7.07
C GLU A 22 -9.30 0.26 7.53
N GLU A 23 -9.76 1.32 6.85
CA GLU A 23 -11.07 1.92 7.15
C GLU A 23 -12.21 0.94 6.90
N TYR A 24 -12.17 0.19 5.80
CA TYR A 24 -13.13 -0.88 5.54
C TYR A 24 -13.17 -1.90 6.69
N PHE A 25 -12.01 -2.30 7.21
CA PHE A 25 -11.95 -3.26 8.33
C PHE A 25 -12.50 -2.70 9.64
N LYS A 26 -12.43 -1.38 9.86
CA LYS A 26 -13.02 -0.73 11.05
C LYS A 26 -14.54 -0.66 10.99
N THR A 27 -15.11 -0.57 9.79
CA THR A 27 -16.56 -0.40 9.60
C THR A 27 -17.31 -1.69 9.26
N HIS A 28 -16.62 -2.81 9.07
CA HIS A 28 -17.22 -4.09 8.67
C HIS A 28 -16.91 -5.21 9.66
N THR A 29 -17.74 -6.24 9.64
CA THR A 29 -17.55 -7.42 10.49
C THR A 29 -16.42 -8.31 9.97
N LEU A 30 -15.80 -9.09 10.88
CA LEU A 30 -14.79 -10.08 10.52
C LEU A 30 -15.26 -11.05 9.41
N LYS A 31 -16.55 -11.45 9.47
CA LYS A 31 -17.15 -12.33 8.46
C LYS A 31 -17.14 -11.70 7.08
N GLU A 32 -17.46 -10.41 6.97
CA GLU A 32 -17.41 -9.69 5.69
C GLU A 32 -15.98 -9.55 5.17
N CYS A 33 -15.02 -9.27 6.06
CA CYS A 33 -13.61 -9.13 5.67
C CYS A 33 -13.01 -10.42 5.09
N ILE A 34 -13.42 -11.58 5.62
CA ILE A 34 -12.86 -12.89 5.24
C ILE A 34 -13.68 -13.60 4.16
N LYS A 35 -15.01 -13.38 4.09
CA LYS A 35 -15.89 -14.19 3.23
C LYS A 35 -16.55 -13.42 2.08
N LYS A 36 -16.67 -12.09 2.18
CA LYS A 36 -17.32 -11.33 1.10
C LYS A 36 -16.33 -11.21 -0.04
N GLU A 37 -16.68 -11.73 -1.21
CA GLU A 37 -15.81 -11.66 -2.38
C GLU A 37 -16.19 -10.47 -3.27
N PHE A 38 -15.16 -9.79 -3.78
CA PHE A 38 -15.25 -8.78 -4.80
C PHE A 38 -14.33 -9.23 -5.94
N LYS A 39 -14.92 -9.58 -7.10
CA LYS A 39 -14.18 -10.10 -8.26
C LYS A 39 -13.28 -11.30 -7.91
N GLY A 40 -13.76 -12.21 -7.08
CA GLY A 40 -13.04 -13.42 -6.65
C GLY A 40 -11.96 -13.19 -5.59
N LYS A 41 -11.89 -12.00 -4.97
CA LYS A 41 -10.96 -11.69 -3.89
C LYS A 41 -11.69 -11.17 -2.67
N THR A 42 -11.26 -11.57 -1.48
CA THR A 42 -11.80 -11.03 -0.22
C THR A 42 -11.11 -9.71 0.13
N PRO A 43 -11.74 -8.83 0.93
CA PRO A 43 -11.10 -7.64 1.46
C PRO A 43 -9.76 -7.94 2.15
N LEU A 44 -9.70 -9.02 2.94
CA LEU A 44 -8.47 -9.46 3.58
C LEU A 44 -7.37 -9.81 2.56
N TYR A 45 -7.73 -10.55 1.49
CA TYR A 45 -6.78 -10.89 0.45
C TYR A 45 -6.29 -9.65 -0.31
N GLY A 46 -7.19 -8.73 -0.65
CA GLY A 46 -6.83 -7.48 -1.32
C GLY A 46 -5.91 -6.58 -0.47
N PHE A 47 -6.11 -6.56 0.84
CA PHE A 47 -5.21 -5.87 1.78
C PHE A 47 -3.83 -6.52 1.83
N TYR A 48 -3.76 -7.85 1.88
CA TYR A 48 -2.51 -8.59 1.86
C TYR A 48 -1.68 -8.30 0.60
N GLU A 49 -2.32 -8.26 -0.58
CA GLU A 49 -1.64 -7.87 -1.83
C GLU A 49 -1.06 -6.45 -1.76
N ILE A 50 -1.82 -5.49 -1.21
CA ILE A 50 -1.35 -4.12 -1.04
C ILE A 50 -0.09 -4.07 -0.15
N ILE A 51 -0.05 -4.85 0.94
CA ILE A 51 1.13 -4.90 1.83
C ILE A 51 2.36 -5.45 1.11
N ILE A 52 2.20 -6.52 0.32
CA ILE A 52 3.30 -7.09 -0.47
C ILE A 52 3.84 -6.04 -1.43
N ASP A 53 2.95 -5.41 -2.20
CA ASP A 53 3.34 -4.42 -3.20
C ASP A 53 4.00 -3.19 -2.57
N LEU A 54 3.52 -2.74 -1.40
CA LEU A 54 4.17 -1.67 -0.63
C LEU A 54 5.58 -2.06 -0.19
N SER A 55 5.75 -3.28 0.34
CA SER A 55 7.05 -3.78 0.77
C SER A 55 8.03 -3.87 -0.39
N GLY A 56 7.58 -4.34 -1.56
CA GLY A 56 8.37 -4.36 -2.78
C GLY A 56 8.79 -2.96 -3.24
N LEU A 57 7.87 -1.99 -3.24
CA LEU A 57 8.19 -0.62 -3.62
C LEU A 57 9.16 0.07 -2.66
N ILE A 58 9.10 -0.24 -1.35
CA ILE A 58 10.09 0.27 -0.40
C ILE A 58 11.48 -0.21 -0.82
N ILE A 59 11.65 -1.51 -1.05
CA ILE A 59 12.93 -2.08 -1.51
C ILE A 59 13.39 -1.42 -2.81
N GLU A 60 12.53 -1.31 -3.82
CA GLU A 60 12.87 -0.68 -5.10
C GLU A 60 13.31 0.78 -4.94
N ILE A 61 12.65 1.55 -4.09
CA ILE A 61 13.01 2.97 -3.83
C ILE A 61 14.33 3.06 -3.08
N GLU A 62 14.55 2.21 -2.08
CA GLU A 62 15.79 2.21 -1.29
C GLU A 62 16.99 1.79 -2.14
N GLU A 63 16.83 0.77 -2.99
CA GLU A 63 17.85 0.35 -3.96
C GLU A 63 18.15 1.45 -4.98
N TYR A 64 17.12 2.13 -5.49
CA TYR A 64 17.28 3.20 -6.47
C TYR A 64 17.99 4.44 -5.90
N THR A 65 17.68 4.80 -4.66
CA THR A 65 18.20 6.02 -4.01
C THR A 65 19.49 5.77 -3.21
N GLY A 66 19.78 4.51 -2.86
CA GLY A 66 20.86 4.15 -1.94
C GLY A 66 20.61 4.58 -0.49
N GLN A 67 19.36 4.93 -0.15
CA GLN A 67 18.97 5.43 1.17
C GLN A 67 17.70 4.73 1.64
N SER A 68 17.64 4.41 2.93
CA SER A 68 16.41 3.91 3.53
C SER A 68 15.33 4.98 3.55
N MET A 69 14.07 4.56 3.36
CA MET A 69 12.93 5.45 3.51
C MET A 69 12.81 5.90 4.96
N THR A 70 12.49 7.17 5.16
CA THR A 70 12.26 7.73 6.49
C THR A 70 10.93 7.22 7.07
N HIS A 71 10.81 7.28 8.39
CA HIS A 71 9.56 6.95 9.07
C HIS A 71 8.37 7.79 8.59
N ASP A 72 8.60 9.08 8.29
CA ASP A 72 7.57 9.97 7.75
C ASP A 72 7.12 9.50 6.37
N GLU A 73 8.06 9.18 5.47
CA GLU A 73 7.73 8.69 4.13
C GLU A 73 6.99 7.35 4.17
N LEU A 74 7.32 6.48 5.11
CA LEU A 74 6.62 5.19 5.28
C LEU A 74 5.16 5.34 5.73
N ILE A 75 4.85 6.37 6.54
CA ILE A 75 3.50 6.56 7.10
C ILE A 75 2.65 7.51 6.25
N ASN A 76 3.28 8.59 5.78
CA ASN A 76 2.60 9.71 5.12
C ASN A 76 2.83 9.72 3.61
N GLY A 77 3.74 8.89 3.10
CA GLY A 77 4.14 8.89 1.70
C GLY A 77 5.08 10.05 1.37
N PHE A 78 5.36 10.19 0.08
CA PHE A 78 6.23 11.23 -0.43
C PHE A 78 5.44 12.50 -0.74
N LYS A 79 6.00 13.67 -0.39
CA LYS A 79 5.45 14.96 -0.83
C LYS A 79 5.65 15.12 -2.34
N ALA A 80 4.63 15.64 -3.02
CA ALA A 80 4.65 15.90 -4.46
C ALA A 80 5.51 17.12 -4.82
#